data_AF-A0A3D0M2W5-F1
#
_entry.id   AF-A0A3D0M2W5-F1
#
_cell.length_a   1.000
_cell.length_b   1.000
_cell.length_c   1.000
_cell.angle_alpha   90.00
_cell.angle_beta   90.00
_cell.angle_gamma   90.00
#
_symmetry.space_group_name_H-M   'P 1'
#
loop_
_entity.id
_entity.type
_entity.pdbx_description
1 polymer ?
#
loop_
_entity_poly.entity_id
_entity_poly.type
_entity_poly.pdbx_seq_one_letter_code
_entity_poly.pdbx_strand_id
1 'polypeptide(L)'
;MKSGYGFTANWSIGLQTLSGTIAPTTAMYTNSQLAFLYFPEFKYSTAANSFRVLDRTSTNTFQLPINPNGKNARLHFVPLWFPNTYYRAQGYVGDIWTPAGMISGYMNSAPIVISQSAYDDWVIGR
;
A
#
# COMPACT_ATOMS: atom_id res chain seq x y z
N MET A 1 -1.19 7.69 14.77
CA MET A 1 0.15 7.17 15.06
C MET A 1 1.14 8.32 15.18
N LYS A 2 2.37 8.11 15.65
CA LYS A 2 3.40 9.15 15.68
C LYS A 2 4.37 9.00 14.50
N SER A 3 5.07 10.06 14.12
CA SER A 3 6.18 9.96 13.16
C SER A 3 7.30 9.07 13.71
N GLY A 4 8.00 8.34 12.85
CA GLY A 4 8.98 7.31 13.26
C GLY A 4 8.39 5.91 13.52
N TYR A 5 7.06 5.77 13.59
CA TYR A 5 6.41 4.45 13.73
C TYR A 5 6.21 3.76 12.38
N GLY A 6 6.14 2.43 12.44
CA GLY A 6 5.78 1.60 11.29
C GLY A 6 4.28 1.34 11.17
N PHE A 7 3.80 1.13 9.95
CA PHE A 7 2.46 0.61 9.70
C PHE A 7 2.51 -0.58 8.73
N THR A 8 1.47 -1.40 8.79
CA THR A 8 1.24 -2.50 7.85
C THR A 8 0.23 -2.07 6.79
N ALA A 9 0.36 -2.55 5.56
CA ALA A 9 -0.66 -2.42 4.54
C ALA A 9 -1.16 -3.81 4.13
N ASN A 10 -2.48 -4.00 4.17
CA ASN A 10 -3.16 -5.21 3.72
C ASN A 10 -4.17 -4.78 2.67
N TRP A 11 -4.01 -5.24 1.44
CA TRP A 11 -4.86 -4.82 0.35
C TRP A 11 -5.46 -6.03 -0.36
N SER A 12 -6.79 -6.14 -0.32
CA SER A 12 -7.55 -7.15 -1.05
C SER A 12 -8.23 -6.50 -2.26
N ILE A 13 -8.03 -7.10 -3.44
CA ILE A 13 -8.53 -6.59 -4.71
C ILE A 13 -9.83 -7.32 -5.07
N GLY A 14 -10.89 -6.55 -5.26
CA GLY A 14 -12.17 -7.03 -5.79
C GLY A 14 -12.33 -6.62 -7.24
N LEU A 15 -12.74 -7.56 -8.09
CA LEU A 15 -13.21 -7.28 -9.44
C LEU A 15 -14.73 -7.23 -9.43
N GLN A 16 -15.29 -6.22 -10.06
CA GLN A 16 -16.74 -6.08 -10.20
C GLN A 16 -17.12 -5.78 -11.64
N THR A 17 -18.21 -6.39 -12.08
CA THR A 17 -18.84 -6.12 -13.36
C THR A 17 -19.58 -4.79 -13.29
N LEU A 18 -19.40 -3.95 -14.32
CA LEU A 18 -20.18 -2.73 -14.45
C LEU A 18 -21.65 -3.08 -14.75
N SER A 19 -22.58 -2.41 -14.08
CA SER A 19 -24.01 -2.63 -14.32
C SER A 19 -24.36 -2.43 -15.79
N GLY A 20 -25.11 -3.38 -16.37
CA GLY A 20 -25.50 -3.35 -17.78
C GLY A 20 -24.44 -3.86 -18.77
N THR A 21 -23.29 -4.36 -18.30
CA THR A 21 -22.27 -4.97 -19.16
C THR A 21 -22.11 -6.48 -18.92
N ILE A 22 -21.58 -7.17 -19.92
CA ILE A 22 -21.22 -8.59 -19.81
C ILE A 22 -19.75 -8.66 -19.38
N ALA A 23 -19.49 -9.32 -18.26
CA ALA A 23 -18.12 -9.58 -17.81
C ALA A 23 -17.57 -10.91 -18.38
N PRO A 24 -16.25 -11.00 -18.60
CA PRO A 24 -15.60 -12.27 -18.90
C PRO A 24 -15.80 -13.27 -17.76
N THR A 25 -15.84 -14.56 -18.10
CA THR A 25 -15.84 -15.63 -17.08
C THR A 25 -14.49 -15.69 -16.37
N THR A 26 -14.43 -16.30 -15.20
CA THR A 26 -13.19 -16.43 -14.40
C THR A 26 -12.04 -17.15 -15.13
N ALA A 27 -12.35 -17.92 -16.18
CA ALA A 27 -11.35 -18.57 -17.04
C ALA A 27 -10.76 -17.64 -18.11
N MET A 28 -11.40 -16.51 -18.37
CA MET A 28 -11.03 -15.57 -19.42
C MET A 28 -10.16 -14.42 -18.92
N TYR A 29 -9.95 -14.29 -17.60
CA TYR A 29 -9.12 -13.24 -17.04
C TYR A 29 -8.17 -13.76 -15.94
N THR A 30 -7.09 -13.03 -15.71
CA THR A 30 -6.16 -13.32 -14.62
C THR A 30 -6.49 -12.56 -13.34
N ASN A 31 -6.14 -13.11 -12.19
CA ASN A 31 -6.07 -12.35 -10.96
C ASN A 31 -4.98 -11.26 -11.04
N SER A 32 -5.02 -10.31 -10.11
CA SER A 32 -3.98 -9.30 -9.98
C SER A 32 -2.63 -9.94 -9.67
N GLN A 33 -1.58 -9.42 -10.32
CA GLN A 33 -0.21 -9.93 -10.21
C GLN A 33 0.77 -8.86 -9.72
N LEU A 34 0.38 -7.59 -9.81
CA LEU A 34 1.24 -6.45 -9.49
C LEU A 34 0.50 -5.45 -8.60
N ALA A 35 1.17 -5.04 -7.53
CA ALA A 35 0.73 -3.90 -6.74
C ALA A 35 1.91 -3.06 -6.24
N PHE A 36 1.74 -1.74 -6.27
CA PHE A 36 2.66 -0.76 -5.75
C PHE A 36 1.99 0.07 -4.66
N LEU A 37 2.79 0.58 -3.73
CA LEU A 37 2.35 1.54 -2.73
C LEU A 37 3.27 2.77 -2.76
N TYR A 38 2.68 3.93 -3.03
CA TYR A 38 3.33 5.24 -3.10
C TYR A 38 3.04 6.03 -1.82
N PHE A 39 4.03 6.80 -1.38
CA PHE A 39 3.99 7.45 -0.08
C PHE A 39 4.16 8.96 -0.17
N PRO A 40 3.54 9.73 0.74
CA PRO A 40 3.63 11.19 0.77
C PRO A 40 5.04 11.71 1.05
N GLU A 41 5.87 11.00 1.83
CA GLU A 41 7.25 11.40 2.14
C GLU A 41 8.14 11.44 0.89
N PHE A 42 7.78 10.68 -0.15
CA PHE A 42 8.43 10.70 -1.46
C PHE A 42 7.64 11.51 -2.50
N LYS A 43 6.66 12.31 -2.07
CA LYS A 43 5.75 13.06 -2.95
C LYS A 43 5.08 12.17 -4.00
N TYR A 44 4.77 10.91 -3.64
CA TYR A 44 4.21 9.88 -4.52
C TYR A 44 5.05 9.60 -5.78
N SER A 45 6.37 9.77 -5.70
CA SER A 45 7.28 9.52 -6.81
C SER A 45 7.26 8.04 -7.25
N THR A 46 7.35 7.84 -8.57
CA THR A 46 7.49 6.53 -9.23
C THR A 46 8.95 6.16 -9.50
N ALA A 47 9.91 6.98 -9.05
CA ALA A 47 11.32 6.68 -9.16
C ALA A 47 11.69 5.46 -8.30
N ALA A 48 12.73 4.73 -8.72
CA ALA A 48 13.27 3.61 -7.96
C ALA A 48 13.52 4.02 -6.49
N ASN A 49 13.24 3.08 -5.57
CA ASN A 49 13.35 3.25 -4.11
C ASN A 49 12.38 4.25 -3.45
N SER A 50 11.53 4.96 -4.23
CA SER A 50 10.56 5.94 -3.71
C SER A 50 9.16 5.38 -3.44
N PHE A 51 8.97 4.08 -3.69
CA PHE A 51 7.73 3.35 -3.46
C PHE A 51 8.05 1.93 -2.97
N ARG A 52 7.02 1.14 -2.67
CA ARG A 52 7.17 -0.29 -2.34
C ARG A 52 6.42 -1.13 -3.36
N VAL A 53 7.10 -2.16 -3.85
CA VAL A 53 6.43 -3.28 -4.51
C VAL A 53 5.85 -4.17 -3.42
N LEU A 54 4.57 -4.48 -3.52
CA LEU A 54 3.90 -5.32 -2.54
C LEU A 54 4.06 -6.79 -2.91
N ASP A 55 4.25 -7.64 -1.90
CA ASP A 55 4.24 -9.09 -2.08
C ASP A 55 2.81 -9.57 -2.22
N ARG A 56 2.57 -10.44 -3.21
CA ARG A 56 1.31 -11.17 -3.32
C ARG A 56 1.31 -12.33 -2.33
N THR A 57 0.59 -12.19 -1.22
CA THR A 57 0.57 -13.19 -0.15
C THR A 57 -0.59 -14.17 -0.24
N SER A 58 -1.63 -13.83 -1.02
CA SER A 58 -2.66 -14.77 -1.48
C SER A 58 -3.27 -14.27 -2.80
N THR A 59 -4.23 -15.02 -3.36
CA THR A 59 -4.95 -14.56 -4.56
C THR A 59 -5.59 -13.19 -4.31
N ASN A 60 -5.26 -12.21 -5.16
CA ASN A 60 -5.73 -10.83 -5.06
C ASN A 60 -5.45 -10.14 -3.72
N THR A 61 -4.50 -10.64 -2.92
CA THR A 61 -4.11 -10.00 -1.66
C THR A 61 -2.64 -9.64 -1.68
N PHE A 62 -2.37 -8.38 -1.36
CA PHE A 62 -1.05 -7.78 -1.37
C PHE A 62 -0.72 -7.18 -0.01
N GLN A 63 0.52 -7.39 0.41
CA GLN A 63 1.06 -6.87 1.66
C GLN A 63 2.43 -6.25 1.42
N LEU A 64 2.86 -5.38 2.34
CA LEU A 64 4.23 -4.86 2.31
C LEU A 64 5.24 -6.02 2.31
N PRO A 65 6.40 -5.85 1.64
CA PRO A 65 7.45 -6.84 1.67
C PRO A 65 7.97 -7.01 3.11
N ILE A 66 8.56 -8.17 3.39
CA ILE A 66 9.23 -8.40 4.69
C ILE A 66 10.33 -7.36 4.87
N ASN A 67 10.32 -6.68 6.01
CA ASN A 67 11.33 -5.68 6.35
C ASN A 67 12.35 -6.26 7.35
N PRO A 68 13.60 -6.53 6.92
CA PRO A 68 14.63 -7.09 7.80
C PRO A 68 14.96 -6.17 8.99
N ASN A 69 14.90 -4.86 8.77
CA ASN A 69 15.16 -3.85 9.80
C ASN A 69 13.98 -3.66 10.77
N GLY A 70 12.81 -4.23 10.44
CA GLY A 70 11.58 -4.19 11.22
C GLY A 70 11.28 -5.50 11.93
N LYS A 71 12.29 -6.22 12.42
CA LYS A 71 12.16 -7.57 13.01
C LYS A 71 11.48 -8.57 12.07
N ASN A 72 11.77 -8.49 10.77
CA ASN A 72 11.14 -9.31 9.72
C ASN A 72 9.60 -9.20 9.63
N ALA A 73 9.02 -8.11 10.15
CA ALA A 73 7.60 -7.83 9.95
C ALA A 73 7.34 -7.16 8.58
N ARG A 74 6.12 -7.31 8.06
CA ARG A 74 5.65 -6.66 6.82
C ARG A 74 5.20 -5.23 7.09
N LEU A 75 6.15 -4.35 7.38
CA LEU A 75 5.89 -2.95 7.77
C LEU A 75 6.75 -1.94 7.01
N HIS A 76 6.22 -0.72 6.92
CA HIS A 76 6.90 0.45 6.39
C HIS A 76 6.97 1.52 7.46
N PHE A 77 8.16 2.09 7.67
CA PHE A 77 8.37 3.15 8.65
C PHE A 77 8.13 4.52 8.05
N VAL A 78 7.37 5.34 8.77
CA VAL A 78 7.26 6.77 8.47
C VAL A 78 8.54 7.46 8.96
N PRO A 79 9.12 8.41 8.19
CA PRO A 79 10.27 9.18 8.65
C PRO A 79 10.03 9.82 10.02
N LEU A 80 11.10 9.94 10.81
CA LEU A 80 11.07 10.66 12.07
C LEU A 80 10.83 12.16 11.80
N TRP A 81 10.03 12.81 12.66
CA TRP A 81 9.61 14.21 12.50
C TRP A 81 8.85 14.51 11.20
N PHE A 82 8.24 13.50 10.57
CA PHE A 82 7.31 13.75 9.48
C PHE A 82 6.13 14.62 9.98
N PRO A 83 5.73 15.69 9.27
CA PRO A 83 4.84 16.71 9.83
C PRO A 83 3.50 16.17 10.34
N ASN A 84 2.95 16.78 11.39
CA ASN A 84 1.66 16.36 11.93
C ASN A 84 0.53 16.77 10.98
N THR A 85 -0.12 15.80 10.34
CA THR A 85 -1.32 16.00 9.52
C THR A 85 -1.94 14.64 9.14
N TYR A 86 -2.93 14.68 8.26
CA TYR A 86 -3.61 13.55 7.67
C TYR A 86 -2.95 13.21 6.34
N TYR A 87 -2.31 12.05 6.28
CA TYR A 87 -1.71 11.54 5.05
C TYR A 87 -2.50 10.38 4.48
N ARG A 88 -2.26 10.05 3.21
CA ARG A 88 -2.74 8.82 2.59
C ARG A 88 -1.59 8.21 1.80
N ALA A 89 -1.51 6.89 1.79
CA ALA A 89 -0.72 6.18 0.80
C ALA A 89 -1.60 5.97 -0.44
N GLN A 90 -0.98 5.96 -1.62
CA GLN A 90 -1.68 5.64 -2.86
C GLN A 90 -1.22 4.27 -3.35
N GLY A 91 -2.14 3.33 -3.45
CA GLY A 91 -1.91 2.02 -4.05
C GLY A 91 -2.15 2.08 -5.56
N TYR A 92 -1.33 1.37 -6.32
CA TYR A 92 -1.60 0.99 -7.71
C TYR A 92 -1.71 -0.52 -7.79
N VAL A 93 -2.67 -1.02 -8.56
CA VAL A 93 -2.83 -2.43 -8.86
C VAL A 93 -2.90 -2.62 -10.37
N GLY A 94 -2.30 -3.70 -10.88
CA GLY A 94 -2.30 -4.02 -12.30
C GLY A 94 -2.15 -5.51 -12.59
N ASP A 95 -1.83 -5.81 -13.85
CA ASP A 95 -1.64 -7.16 -14.38
C ASP A 95 -2.87 -8.07 -14.25
N ILE A 96 -4.06 -7.48 -14.31
CA ILE A 96 -5.33 -8.19 -14.45
C ILE A 96 -5.64 -8.25 -15.96
N TRP A 97 -5.22 -9.31 -16.62
CA TRP A 97 -5.37 -9.46 -18.07
C TRP A 97 -6.72 -10.03 -18.43
N THR A 98 -7.38 -9.41 -19.40
CA THR A 98 -8.60 -9.88 -20.06
C THR A 98 -8.33 -9.98 -21.58
N PRO A 99 -9.22 -10.59 -22.39
CA PRO A 99 -9.04 -10.62 -23.84
C PRO A 99 -9.04 -9.22 -24.48
N ALA A 100 -9.61 -8.22 -23.81
CA ALA A 100 -9.65 -6.83 -24.26
C ALA A 100 -8.43 -6.00 -23.80
N GLY A 101 -7.54 -6.58 -22.98
CA GLY A 101 -6.36 -5.91 -22.45
C GLY A 101 -6.25 -5.96 -20.92
N MET A 102 -5.28 -5.22 -20.40
CA MET A 102 -4.98 -5.15 -18.97
C MET A 102 -5.88 -4.15 -18.25
N ILE A 103 -6.46 -4.58 -17.13
CA ILE A 103 -7.11 -3.72 -16.15
C ILE A 103 -6.08 -3.31 -15.10
N SER A 104 -6.05 -2.02 -14.78
CA SER A 104 -5.26 -1.45 -13.68
C SER A 104 -6.02 -0.29 -13.02
N GLY A 105 -5.57 0.12 -11.84
CA GLY A 105 -6.23 1.20 -11.11
C GLY A 105 -5.46 1.67 -9.90
N TYR A 106 -5.89 2.83 -9.39
CA TYR A 106 -5.35 3.46 -8.19
C TYR A 106 -6.38 3.48 -7.07
N MET A 107 -5.92 3.38 -5.82
CA MET A 107 -6.74 3.51 -4.63
C MET A 107 -5.98 4.28 -3.55
N ASN A 108 -6.65 5.22 -2.89
CA ASN A 108 -6.07 5.90 -1.73
C ASN A 108 -6.42 5.13 -0.45
N SER A 109 -5.46 5.02 0.47
CA SER A 109 -5.68 4.40 1.77
C SER A 109 -6.68 5.21 2.61
N ALA A 110 -7.14 4.58 3.70
CA ALA A 110 -7.66 5.33 4.84
C ALA A 110 -6.61 6.34 5.35
N PRO A 111 -7.00 7.48 5.95
CA PRO A 111 -6.06 8.46 6.46
C PRO A 111 -5.10 7.87 7.51
N ILE A 112 -3.81 8.07 7.30
CA ILE A 112 -2.75 7.84 8.28
C ILE A 112 -2.58 9.16 9.04
N VAL A 113 -3.18 9.22 10.23
CA VAL A 113 -3.13 10.41 11.09
C VAL A 113 -1.82 10.39 11.87
N ILE A 114 -0.98 11.39 11.62
CA ILE A 114 0.28 11.59 12.35
C ILE A 114 0.10 12.73 13.34
N SER A 115 0.36 12.41 14.59
CA SER A 115 0.41 13.35 15.70
C SER A 115 1.65 13.03 16.51
N GLN A 116 2.52 14.00 16.76
CA GLN A 116 3.77 13.84 17.52
C GLN A 116 4.79 12.93 16.81
N SER A 117 5.89 12.66 17.50
CA SER A 117 7.03 11.84 17.07
C SER A 117 7.34 10.75 18.08
N ALA A 118 8.07 9.73 17.63
CA ALA A 118 8.56 8.67 18.52
C ALA A 118 9.42 9.19 19.68
N TYR A 119 10.02 10.38 19.56
CA TYR A 119 10.73 11.01 20.67
C TYR A 119 9.81 11.52 21.78
N ASP A 120 8.55 11.83 21.47
CA ASP A 120 7.59 12.25 22.49
C ASP A 120 7.17 11.10 23.42
N ASP A 121 7.52 9.84 23.08
CA ASP A 121 7.39 8.68 23.99
C ASP A 121 8.63 8.48 24.86
N TRP A 122 9.73 9.16 24.56
CA TRP A 122 10.93 9.06 25.35
C TRP A 122 10.81 9.91 26.62
N VAL A 123 10.72 9.23 27.76
CA VAL A 123 10.78 9.86 29.09
C VAL A 123 12.02 9.33 29.82
N ILE A 124 12.80 10.24 30.40
CA ILE A 124 13.90 9.90 31.31
C ILE A 124 13.33 9.83 32.72
N GLY A 125 13.17 8.62 33.27
CA GLY A 125 12.91 8.39 34.68
C GLY A 125 11.44 8.49 35.11
N ARG A 126 10.94 7.39 35.68
CA ARG A 126 10.01 7.40 36.81
C ARG A 126 10.58 6.49 37.88
#